data_AF-A0A929C374-F1
#
_entry.id   AF-A0A929C374-F1
#
_cell.length_a   1.000
_cell.length_b   1.000
_cell.length_c   1.000
_cell.angle_alpha   90.00
_cell.angle_beta   90.00
_cell.angle_gamma   90.00
#
_symmetry.space_group_name_H-M   'P 1'
#
loop_
_entity.id
_entity.type
_entity.pdbx_description
1 polymer ?
#
loop_
_entity_poly.entity_id
_entity_poly.type
_entity_poly.pdbx_seq_one_letter_code
_entity_poly.pdbx_strand_id
1 'polypeptide(L)'
;MDIGSILAGLALTLLTVAFVALPLIQHRGKGVSDTERLSSELQAGRDRVLNSLQELEMDFNTGKILEEDYREQRQALMKKGAGILRRIDVLNAGGDVSPEGDEIDDEIEAAIAQIRSEKEDGNAGFCPSCGSEVKVDDLFCIRCGNTLAEAEEQA
;
A
#
# COMPACT_ATOMS: atom_id res chain seq x y z
N MET A 1 29.49 -31.54 -57.98
CA MET A 1 28.36 -30.85 -57.32
C MET A 1 28.04 -29.63 -58.16
N ASP A 2 26.82 -29.51 -58.66
CA ASP A 2 26.43 -28.36 -59.47
C ASP A 2 26.49 -27.08 -58.63
N ILE A 3 27.07 -26.02 -59.21
CA ILE A 3 27.22 -24.71 -58.57
C ILE A 3 25.89 -24.21 -57.98
N GLY A 4 24.76 -24.54 -58.60
CA GLY A 4 23.42 -24.20 -58.11
C GLY A 4 23.09 -24.79 -56.74
N SER A 5 23.50 -26.03 -56.47
CA SER A 5 23.26 -26.68 -55.16
C SER A 5 24.07 -26.04 -54.03
N ILE A 6 25.31 -25.62 -54.33
CA ILE A 6 26.20 -24.95 -53.37
C ILE A 6 25.63 -23.58 -53.00
N LEU A 7 25.18 -22.80 -54.00
CA LEU A 7 24.58 -21.48 -53.78
C LEU A 7 23.26 -21.56 -52.99
N ALA A 8 22.41 -22.54 -53.30
CA ALA A 8 21.15 -22.74 -52.60
C ALA A 8 21.37 -23.11 -51.11
N GLY A 9 22.32 -24.01 -50.84
CA GLY A 9 22.68 -24.37 -49.46
C GLY A 9 23.22 -23.18 -48.67
N LEU A 10 24.13 -22.41 -49.26
CA LEU A 10 24.72 -21.22 -48.61
C LEU A 10 23.66 -20.16 -48.30
N ALA A 11 22.76 -19.88 -49.24
CA ALA A 11 21.67 -18.92 -49.05
C ALA A 11 20.72 -19.34 -47.91
N LEU A 12 20.33 -20.62 -47.86
CA LEU A 12 19.50 -21.16 -46.77
C LEU A 12 20.19 -21.02 -45.42
N THR A 13 21.49 -21.34 -45.37
CA THR A 13 22.30 -21.26 -44.14
C THR A 13 22.45 -19.82 -43.65
N LEU A 14 22.68 -18.86 -44.56
CA LEU A 14 22.72 -17.44 -44.21
C LEU A 14 21.37 -16.94 -43.70
N LEU A 15 20.27 -17.37 -44.31
CA LEU A 15 18.92 -16.96 -43.92
C LEU A 15 18.56 -17.49 -42.53
N THR A 16 18.88 -18.75 -42.23
CA THR A 16 18.66 -19.32 -40.89
C THR A 16 19.53 -18.64 -39.85
N VAL A 17 20.82 -18.42 -40.15
CA VAL A 17 21.72 -17.68 -39.25
C VAL A 17 21.22 -16.26 -39.02
N ALA A 18 20.78 -15.55 -40.06
CA ALA A 18 20.24 -14.21 -39.93
C ALA A 18 18.95 -14.19 -39.08
N PHE A 19 18.02 -15.12 -39.33
CA PHE A 19 16.78 -15.25 -38.55
C PHE A 19 17.05 -15.49 -37.06
N VAL A 20 18.06 -16.30 -36.74
CA VAL A 20 18.48 -16.57 -35.36
C VAL A 20 19.31 -15.43 -34.76
N ALA A 21 20.13 -14.74 -35.55
CA ALA A 21 20.98 -13.64 -35.08
C ALA A 21 20.22 -12.31 -34.90
N LEU A 22 19.14 -12.11 -35.67
CA LEU A 22 18.24 -10.95 -35.57
C LEU A 22 17.73 -10.68 -34.14
N PRO A 23 17.16 -11.67 -33.40
CA PRO A 23 16.72 -11.43 -32.03
C PRO A 23 17.89 -11.15 -31.08
N LEU A 24 19.07 -11.74 -31.29
CA LEU A 24 20.26 -11.51 -30.46
C LEU A 24 20.82 -10.09 -30.60
N ILE A 25 20.77 -9.52 -31.81
CA ILE A 25 21.23 -8.13 -32.07
C ILE A 25 20.16 -7.13 -31.60
N GLN A 26 18.88 -7.45 -31.77
CA GLN A 26 17.76 -6.62 -31.30
C GLN A 26 17.51 -6.70 -29.79
N HIS A 27 17.95 -7.77 -29.11
CA HIS A 27 17.90 -7.89 -27.64
C HIS A 27 18.90 -7.01 -26.91
N ARG A 28 19.76 -6.27 -27.62
CA ARG A 28 20.70 -5.32 -26.99
C ARG A 28 20.03 -4.02 -26.49
N GLY A 29 18.69 -3.92 -26.56
CA GLY A 29 17.90 -2.79 -26.07
C GLY A 29 16.65 -3.15 -25.25
N LYS A 30 16.41 -4.42 -24.94
CA LYS A 30 15.37 -4.86 -24.00
C LYS A 30 16.01 -5.70 -22.91
N GLY A 31 16.73 -5.05 -21.99
CA GLY A 31 16.79 -5.60 -20.63
C GLY A 31 15.34 -5.75 -20.14
N VAL A 32 15.05 -6.81 -19.38
CA VAL A 32 13.75 -7.03 -18.71
C VAL A 32 13.09 -5.68 -18.43
N SER A 33 11.95 -5.42 -19.09
CA SER A 33 11.32 -4.10 -19.04
C SER A 33 11.14 -3.73 -17.57
N ASP A 34 11.34 -2.47 -17.20
CA ASP A 34 11.13 -2.04 -15.80
C ASP A 34 9.72 -2.42 -15.31
N THR A 35 8.75 -2.47 -16.23
CA THR A 35 7.40 -3.00 -16.06
C THR A 35 7.35 -4.48 -15.64
N GLU A 36 8.15 -5.35 -16.27
CA GLU A 36 8.21 -6.79 -15.96
C GLU A 36 8.88 -7.03 -14.59
N ARG A 37 9.89 -6.23 -14.25
CA ARG A 37 10.51 -6.26 -12.92
C ARG A 37 9.50 -5.85 -11.85
N LEU A 38 8.82 -4.73 -12.05
CA LEU A 38 7.79 -4.24 -11.16
C LEU A 38 6.63 -5.24 -11.00
N SER A 39 6.17 -5.86 -12.08
CA SER A 39 5.14 -6.91 -12.01
C SER A 39 5.61 -8.11 -11.20
N SER A 40 6.87 -8.52 -11.36
CA SER A 40 7.45 -9.64 -10.62
C SER A 40 7.56 -9.34 -9.13
N GLU A 41 7.96 -8.11 -8.78
CA GLU A 41 8.05 -7.66 -7.39
C GLU A 41 6.68 -7.60 -6.71
N LEU A 42 5.67 -7.04 -7.39
CA LEU A 42 4.29 -6.99 -6.87
C LEU A 42 3.70 -8.38 -6.69
N GLN A 43 3.91 -9.29 -7.65
CA GLN A 43 3.46 -10.68 -7.55
C GLN A 43 4.14 -11.40 -6.37
N ALA A 44 5.45 -11.23 -6.18
CA ALA A 44 6.15 -11.76 -5.02
C ALA A 44 5.62 -11.17 -3.71
N GLY A 45 5.25 -9.89 -3.70
CA GLY A 45 4.60 -9.24 -2.56
C GLY A 45 3.28 -9.89 -2.18
N ARG A 46 2.42 -10.18 -3.18
CA ARG A 46 1.14 -10.88 -2.98
C ARG A 46 1.37 -12.25 -2.36
N ASP A 47 2.27 -13.04 -2.95
CA ASP A 47 2.51 -14.42 -2.52
C ASP A 47 3.06 -14.47 -1.07
N ARG A 48 3.88 -13.48 -0.66
CA ARG A 48 4.31 -13.33 0.74
C ARG A 48 3.13 -13.12 1.68
N VAL A 49 2.21 -12.19 1.36
CA VAL A 49 1.05 -11.92 2.22
C VAL A 49 0.13 -13.14 2.31
N LEU A 50 -0.09 -13.85 1.22
CA LEU A 50 -0.89 -15.08 1.21
C LEU A 50 -0.27 -16.17 2.08
N ASN A 51 1.04 -16.38 1.99
CA ASN A 51 1.74 -17.33 2.85
C ASN A 51 1.64 -16.93 4.33
N SER A 52 1.82 -15.65 4.65
CA SER A 52 1.66 -15.16 6.04
C SER A 52 0.25 -15.33 6.57
N LEU A 53 -0.80 -15.10 5.76
CA LEU A 53 -2.19 -15.36 6.14
C LEU A 53 -2.43 -16.85 6.39
N GLN A 54 -1.91 -17.71 5.52
CA GLN A 54 -2.04 -19.15 5.66
C GLN A 54 -1.35 -19.65 6.95
N GLU A 55 -0.15 -19.17 7.25
CA GLU A 55 0.57 -19.49 8.48
C GLU A 55 -0.20 -19.03 9.72
N LEU A 56 -0.72 -17.80 9.70
CA LEU A 56 -1.54 -17.25 10.77
C LEU A 56 -2.83 -18.08 11.01
N GLU A 57 -3.53 -18.48 9.95
CA GLU A 57 -4.70 -19.35 10.04
C GLU A 57 -4.35 -20.74 10.59
N MET A 58 -3.19 -21.29 10.21
CA MET A 58 -2.71 -22.57 10.73
C MET A 58 -2.39 -22.47 12.24
N ASP A 59 -1.75 -21.40 12.68
CA ASP A 59 -1.44 -21.19 14.09
C ASP A 59 -2.70 -20.99 14.94
N PHE A 60 -3.70 -20.29 14.41
CA PHE A 60 -5.01 -20.17 15.05
C PHE A 60 -5.74 -21.52 15.13
N ASN A 61 -5.80 -22.26 14.02
CA ASN A 61 -6.46 -23.57 13.96
C ASN A 61 -5.79 -24.61 14.88
N THR A 62 -4.49 -24.47 15.13
CA THR A 62 -3.75 -25.32 16.08
C THR A 62 -3.84 -24.85 17.53
N GLY A 63 -4.51 -23.72 17.78
CA GLY A 63 -4.72 -23.15 19.11
C GLY A 63 -3.47 -22.52 19.72
N LYS A 64 -2.46 -22.15 18.91
CA LYS A 64 -1.23 -21.51 19.40
C LYS A 64 -1.43 -20.02 19.74
N ILE A 65 -2.42 -19.38 19.15
CA ILE A 65 -2.69 -17.94 19.29
C ILE A 65 -4.14 -17.70 19.71
N LEU A 66 -4.37 -16.59 20.41
CA LEU A 66 -5.71 -16.20 20.86
C LEU A 66 -6.52 -15.58 19.71
N GLU A 67 -7.85 -15.62 19.85
CA GLU A 67 -8.79 -15.06 18.87
C GLU A 67 -8.59 -13.54 18.65
N GLU A 68 -8.26 -12.80 19.70
CA GLU A 68 -8.02 -11.36 19.61
C GLU A 68 -6.79 -11.03 18.75
N ASP A 69 -5.65 -11.68 19.04
CA ASP A 69 -4.39 -11.54 18.29
C ASP A 69 -4.55 -11.98 16.84
N TYR A 70 -5.30 -13.07 16.61
CA TYR A 70 -5.61 -13.56 15.28
C TYR A 70 -6.39 -12.52 14.47
N ARG A 71 -7.43 -11.92 15.06
CA ARG A 71 -8.26 -10.92 14.36
C ARG A 71 -7.46 -9.68 13.98
N GLU A 72 -6.66 -9.16 14.89
CA GLU A 72 -5.85 -7.97 14.65
C GLU A 72 -4.83 -8.22 13.52
N GLN A 73 -4.06 -9.31 13.63
CA GLN A 73 -3.04 -9.65 12.63
C GLN A 73 -3.66 -9.96 11.26
N ARG A 74 -4.80 -10.66 11.23
CA ARG A 74 -5.51 -10.97 9.99
C ARG A 74 -6.01 -9.71 9.30
N GLN A 75 -6.56 -8.75 10.05
CA GLN A 75 -7.00 -7.48 9.48
C GLN A 75 -5.82 -6.68 8.90
N ALA A 76 -4.70 -6.63 9.60
CA ALA A 76 -3.49 -5.95 9.11
C ALA A 76 -2.96 -6.57 7.80
N LEU A 77 -2.87 -7.91 7.75
CA LEU A 77 -2.44 -8.63 6.55
C LEU A 77 -3.43 -8.47 5.38
N MET A 78 -4.74 -8.48 5.65
CA MET A 78 -5.76 -8.22 4.64
C MET A 78 -5.66 -6.81 4.06
N LYS A 79 -5.47 -5.77 4.89
CA LYS A 79 -5.26 -4.39 4.42
C LYS A 79 -4.03 -4.30 3.51
N LYS A 80 -2.92 -4.94 3.91
CA LYS A 80 -1.69 -4.99 3.11
C LYS A 80 -1.89 -5.72 1.77
N GLY A 81 -2.57 -6.87 1.80
CA GLY A 81 -2.88 -7.66 0.61
C GLY A 81 -3.73 -6.88 -0.40
N ALA A 82 -4.78 -6.21 0.06
CA ALA A 82 -5.64 -5.36 -0.77
C ALA A 82 -4.83 -4.24 -1.46
N GLY A 83 -3.91 -3.59 -0.75
CA GLY A 83 -3.04 -2.55 -1.31
C GLY A 83 -2.05 -3.06 -2.36
N ILE A 84 -1.60 -4.32 -2.28
CA ILE A 84 -0.76 -4.93 -3.31
C ILE A 84 -1.60 -5.30 -4.54
N LEU A 85 -2.78 -5.90 -4.34
CA LEU A 85 -3.67 -6.27 -5.43
C LEU A 85 -4.11 -5.05 -6.25
N ARG A 86 -4.44 -3.93 -5.58
CA ARG A 86 -4.78 -2.67 -6.26
C ARG A 86 -3.64 -2.19 -7.18
N ARG A 87 -2.38 -2.27 -6.72
CA ARG A 87 -1.21 -1.90 -7.55
C ARG A 87 -1.03 -2.83 -8.74
N ILE A 88 -1.29 -4.12 -8.57
CA ILE A 88 -1.28 -5.09 -9.68
C ILE A 88 -2.36 -4.75 -10.71
N ASP A 89 -3.57 -4.40 -10.27
CA ASP A 89 -4.68 -4.05 -11.15
C ASP A 89 -4.37 -2.79 -11.98
N VAL A 90 -3.77 -1.76 -11.36
CA VAL A 90 -3.31 -0.54 -12.06
C VAL A 90 -2.26 -0.88 -13.13
N LEU A 91 -1.27 -1.70 -12.77
CA LEU A 91 -0.22 -2.11 -13.70
C LEU A 91 -0.79 -2.90 -14.90
N ASN A 92 -1.72 -3.82 -14.63
CA ASN A 92 -2.38 -4.63 -15.66
C ASN A 92 -3.29 -3.79 -16.57
N ALA A 93 -3.90 -2.72 -16.03
CA ALA A 93 -4.70 -1.78 -16.80
C ALA A 93 -3.85 -0.85 -17.70
N GLY A 94 -2.52 -0.96 -17.65
CA GLY A 94 -1.61 -0.08 -18.36
C GLY A 94 -1.55 1.33 -17.77
N GLY A 95 -2.02 1.50 -16.52
CA GLY A 95 -1.85 2.72 -15.75
C GLY A 95 -0.42 2.86 -15.24
N ASP A 96 0.00 4.10 -14.98
CA ASP A 96 1.26 4.35 -14.29
C ASP A 96 1.15 3.86 -12.85
N VAL A 97 2.05 2.98 -12.43
CA VAL A 97 2.13 2.57 -11.01
C VAL A 97 2.96 3.63 -10.31
N SER A 98 2.32 4.77 -10.07
CA SER A 98 2.82 5.72 -9.11
C SER A 98 2.79 5.06 -7.71
N PRO A 99 3.78 5.28 -6.84
CA PRO A 99 3.79 4.75 -5.47
C PRO A 99 2.66 5.30 -4.58
N GLU A 100 1.71 6.04 -5.15
CA GLU A 100 0.54 6.66 -4.56
C GLU A 100 -0.53 5.61 -4.17
N GLY A 101 -0.19 4.79 -3.20
CA GLY A 101 -1.16 4.17 -2.30
C GLY A 101 -1.64 5.12 -1.19
N ASP A 102 -1.20 6.38 -1.24
CA ASP A 102 -1.40 7.38 -0.19
C ASP A 102 -2.57 8.33 -0.48
N GLU A 103 -3.14 8.44 -1.68
CA GLU A 103 -4.19 9.44 -1.96
C GLU A 103 -5.41 9.37 -1.03
N ILE A 104 -5.82 8.17 -0.60
CA ILE A 104 -6.94 7.99 0.34
C ILE A 104 -6.50 8.29 1.77
N ASP A 105 -5.31 7.87 2.18
CA ASP A 105 -4.80 8.13 3.54
C ASP A 105 -4.43 9.62 3.68
N ASP A 106 -3.94 10.28 2.62
CA ASP A 106 -3.68 11.71 2.49
C ASP A 106 -4.97 12.53 2.47
N GLU A 107 -6.02 12.08 1.77
CA GLU A 107 -7.33 12.73 1.80
C GLU A 107 -7.96 12.63 3.20
N ILE A 108 -7.82 11.49 3.86
CA ILE A 108 -8.27 11.29 5.25
C ILE A 108 -7.45 12.17 6.22
N GLU A 109 -6.12 12.21 6.08
CA GLU A 109 -5.26 13.06 6.93
C GLU A 109 -5.52 14.55 6.70
N ALA A 110 -5.75 14.98 5.46
CA ALA A 110 -6.14 16.34 5.12
C ALA A 110 -7.52 16.70 5.70
N ALA A 111 -8.50 15.80 5.62
CA ALA A 111 -9.82 16.00 6.22
C ALA A 111 -9.73 16.10 7.76
N ILE A 112 -8.90 15.27 8.40
CA ILE A 112 -8.66 15.32 9.86
C ILE A 112 -7.95 16.62 10.26
N ALA A 113 -6.97 17.07 9.48
CA ALA A 113 -6.25 18.33 9.73
C ALA A 113 -7.20 19.54 9.67
N GLN A 114 -8.11 19.56 8.69
CA GLN A 114 -9.12 20.64 8.56
C GLN A 114 -10.05 20.69 9.78
N ILE A 115 -10.56 19.54 10.22
CA ILE A 115 -11.41 19.45 11.42
C ILE A 115 -10.66 19.89 12.69
N ARG A 116 -9.36 19.58 12.80
CA ARG A 116 -8.54 20.01 13.95
C ARG A 116 -8.33 21.52 13.96
N SER A 117 -8.06 22.14 12.80
CA SER A 117 -7.90 23.59 12.71
C SER A 117 -9.17 24.36 13.08
N GLU A 118 -10.36 23.86 12.73
CA GLU A 118 -11.62 24.51 13.13
C GLU A 118 -11.90 24.38 14.63
N LYS A 119 -11.34 23.39 15.32
CA LYS A 119 -11.56 23.13 16.76
C LYS A 119 -10.52 23.76 17.68
N GLU A 120 -9.41 24.28 17.15
CA GLU A 120 -8.32 24.82 17.97
C GLU A 120 -8.54 26.27 18.45
N ASP A 121 -9.53 26.99 17.92
CA ASP A 121 -9.70 28.43 18.15
C ASP A 121 -10.62 28.82 19.33
N GLY A 122 -11.12 27.85 20.12
CA GLY A 122 -12.05 28.12 21.23
C GLY A 122 -11.41 27.99 22.62
N ASN A 123 -10.91 29.08 23.21
CA ASN A 123 -10.62 29.14 24.65
C ASN A 123 -11.90 29.46 25.43
N ALA A 124 -12.34 28.55 26.31
CA ALA A 124 -13.51 28.75 27.19
C ALA A 124 -13.14 29.28 28.58
N GLY A 125 -11.87 29.64 28.80
CA GLY A 125 -11.39 30.22 30.05
C GLY A 125 -10.67 29.22 30.94
N PHE A 126 -10.88 29.31 32.25
CA PHE A 126 -10.12 28.54 33.25
C PHE A 126 -11.05 27.67 34.10
N CYS A 127 -10.61 26.46 34.41
CA CYS A 127 -11.31 25.54 35.30
C CYS A 127 -11.46 26.16 36.70
N PRO A 128 -12.68 26.23 37.27
CA PRO A 128 -12.91 26.85 38.58
C PRO A 128 -12.30 26.07 39.75
N SER A 129 -12.00 24.78 39.57
CA SER A 129 -11.48 23.91 40.63
C SER A 129 -9.96 23.91 40.73
N CYS A 130 -9.24 23.99 39.61
CA CYS A 130 -7.76 23.90 39.60
C CYS A 130 -7.05 25.01 38.82
N GLY A 131 -7.79 25.89 38.14
CA GLY A 131 -7.25 27.05 37.42
C GLY A 131 -6.53 26.74 36.11
N SER A 132 -6.59 25.51 35.58
CA SER A 132 -6.04 25.22 34.25
C SER A 132 -6.91 25.78 33.13
N GLU A 133 -6.31 26.14 32.01
CA GLU A 133 -7.02 26.56 30.80
C GLU A 133 -7.87 25.41 30.24
N VAL A 134 -9.06 25.76 29.73
CA VAL A 134 -10.12 24.85 29.29
C VAL A 134 -10.61 25.27 27.91
N LYS A 135 -10.81 24.31 27.01
CA LYS A 135 -11.34 24.55 25.67
C LYS A 135 -12.86 24.52 25.65
N VAL A 136 -13.48 25.19 24.68
CA VAL A 136 -14.95 25.29 24.53
C VAL A 136 -15.64 23.94 24.42
N ASP A 137 -14.97 22.93 23.86
CA ASP A 137 -15.52 21.58 23.71
C ASP A 137 -15.21 20.64 24.89
N ASP A 138 -14.51 21.11 25.93
CA ASP A 138 -14.13 20.26 27.07
C ASP A 138 -15.32 20.06 28.03
N LEU A 139 -15.84 18.82 28.08
CA LEU A 139 -16.85 18.42 29.08
C LEU A 139 -16.26 18.24 30.49
N PHE A 140 -14.96 17.94 30.56
CA PHE A 140 -14.19 17.68 31.78
C PHE A 140 -12.83 18.36 31.71
N CYS A 141 -12.34 18.83 32.85
CA CYS A 141 -11.00 19.39 32.95
C CYS A 141 -9.93 18.30 32.78
N ILE A 142 -9.10 18.42 31.74
CA ILE A 142 -8.03 17.47 31.39
C ILE A 142 -6.97 17.35 32.51
N ARG A 143 -6.85 18.36 33.39
CA ARG A 143 -5.85 18.35 34.48
C ARG A 143 -6.37 17.76 35.79
N CYS A 144 -7.58 18.11 36.23
CA CYS A 144 -8.10 17.68 37.55
C CYS A 144 -9.33 16.77 37.48
N GLY A 145 -9.91 16.56 36.30
CA GLY A 145 -11.07 15.69 36.09
C GLY A 145 -12.42 16.30 36.49
N ASN A 146 -12.49 17.58 36.89
CA ASN A 146 -13.74 18.24 37.27
C ASN A 146 -14.67 18.38 36.05
N THR A 147 -15.97 18.12 36.22
CA THR A 147 -17.00 18.41 35.21
C THR A 147 -17.10 19.91 34.97
N LEU A 148 -17.28 20.31 33.72
CA LEU A 148 -17.39 21.72 33.33
C LEU A 148 -18.82 22.12 32.93
N ALA A 149 -19.66 21.13 32.58
CA ALA A 149 -21.06 21.31 32.18
C ALA A 149 -22.00 21.82 33.29
N GLU A 150 -21.57 21.85 34.55
CA GLU A 150 -22.39 22.24 35.71
C GLU A 150 -21.96 23.60 36.32
N ALA A 151 -20.97 24.28 35.74
CA ALA A 151 -20.40 25.51 36.28
C ALA A 151 -21.07 26.82 35.79
N GLU A 152 -21.97 26.77 34.80
CA GLU A 152 -22.65 27.96 34.26
C GLU A 152 -23.94 28.37 34.98
N GLU A 153 -24.53 27.54 35.87
CA GLU A 153 -25.84 27.80 36.49
C GLU A 153 -25.78 28.27 37.96
N GLN A 154 -24.64 28.81 38.41
CA GLN A 154 -24.51 29.47 39.73
C GLN A 154 -23.66 30.74 39.65
N ALA A 155 -24.16 31.75 38.92
CA ALA A 155 -23.75 33.15 39.03
C ALA A 155 -24.98 34.06 39.01
#